data_AF-A0A7C7VS05-F1
#
_entry.id   AF-A0A7C7VS05-F1
#
_cell.length_a   1.000
_cell.length_b   1.000
_cell.length_c   1.000
_cell.angle_alpha   90.00
_cell.angle_beta   90.00
_cell.angle_gamma   90.00
#
_symmetry.space_group_name_H-M   'P 1'
#
loop_
_entity.id
_entity.type
_entity.pdbx_description
1 polymer ?
#
loop_
_entity_poly.entity_id
_entity_poly.type
_entity_poly.pdbx_seq_one_letter_code
_entity_poly.pdbx_strand_id
1 'polypeptide(L)' 'MRDPSPEEVALHRGIIAHAADVPIVLAAMWVQVDYLVTLSRRHFIDDPAVAARSGLRIGTSGEVLQWLRIRLAGEG' A
#
# COMPACT_ATOMS: atom_id res chain seq x y z
N MET A 1 -10.54 9.33 7.92
CA MET A 1 -10.38 7.96 7.40
C MET A 1 -11.09 7.02 8.37
N ARG A 2 -11.95 6.13 7.89
CA ARG A 2 -12.65 5.14 8.72
C ARG A 2 -11.95 3.80 8.54
N ASP A 3 -11.77 3.06 9.63
CA ASP A 3 -11.20 1.72 9.55
C ASP A 3 -12.15 0.76 8.81
N PRO A 4 -11.61 -0.14 7.98
CA PRO A 4 -12.41 -1.19 7.36
C PRO A 4 -13.12 -2.06 8.39
N SER A 5 -14.39 -2.37 8.13
CA SER A 5 -15.16 -3.27 8.99
C SER A 5 -14.60 -4.71 8.92
N PRO A 6 -14.87 -5.56 9.93
CA PRO A 6 -14.46 -6.96 9.90
C PRO A 6 -14.94 -7.75 8.67
N GLU A 7 -16.12 -7.42 8.16
CA GLU A 7 -16.68 -8.04 6.95
C GLU A 7 -15.88 -7.67 5.70
N GLU A 8 -15.54 -6.39 5.54
CA GLU A 8 -14.71 -5.91 4.42
C GLU A 8 -13.30 -6.52 4.50
N VAL A 9 -12.72 -6.61 5.70
CA VAL A 9 -11.44 -7.29 5.93
C VAL A 9 -11.53 -8.77 5.55
N ALA A 10 -12.62 -9.45 5.89
CA ALA A 10 -12.82 -10.85 5.54
C ALA A 10 -12.89 -11.06 4.02
N LEU A 11 -13.59 -10.18 3.29
CA LEU A 11 -13.72 -10.25 1.83
C LEU A 11 -12.38 -10.10 1.09
N HIS A 12 -11.40 -9.42 1.71
CA HIS A 12 -10.11 -9.10 1.08
C HIS A 12 -8.92 -9.85 1.68
N ARG A 13 -9.14 -10.95 2.42
CA ARG A 13 -8.07 -11.74 3.06
C ARG A 13 -6.96 -12.21 2.11
N GLY A 14 -7.21 -12.29 0.80
CA GLY A 14 -6.22 -12.68 -0.20
C GLY A 14 -5.32 -11.54 -0.70
N ILE A 15 -5.54 -10.29 -0.27
CA ILE A 15 -4.81 -9.15 -0.82
C ILE A 15 -3.35 -9.07 -0.34
N ILE A 16 -3.07 -9.62 0.85
CA ILE A 16 -1.76 -9.70 1.47
C ILE A 16 -1.69 -10.98 2.31
N ALA A 17 -0.53 -11.64 2.35
CA ALA A 17 -0.39 -12.93 3.03
C ALA A 17 -0.62 -12.86 4.55
N HIS A 18 -0.24 -11.74 5.17
CA HIS A 18 -0.42 -11.54 6.61
C HIS A 18 -1.78 -10.90 6.89
N ALA A 19 -2.71 -11.68 7.45
CA ALA A 19 -4.10 -11.26 7.64
C ALA A 19 -4.25 -9.98 8.51
N ALA A 20 -3.35 -9.74 9.45
CA ALA A 20 -3.38 -8.53 10.29
C ALA A 20 -3.09 -7.24 9.50
N ASP A 21 -2.47 -7.35 8.33
CA ASP A 21 -2.11 -6.23 7.46
C ASP A 21 -3.21 -5.87 6.45
N VAL A 22 -4.25 -6.71 6.29
CA VAL A 22 -5.37 -6.48 5.35
C VAL A 22 -6.07 -5.13 5.57
N PRO A 23 -6.39 -4.69 6.81
CA PRO A 23 -7.03 -3.39 7.02
C PRO A 23 -6.17 -2.21 6.54
N ILE A 24 -4.85 -2.31 6.63
CA ILE A 24 -3.93 -1.25 6.18
C ILE A 24 -4.00 -1.08 4.66
N VAL A 25 -3.92 -2.19 3.93
CA VAL A 25 -4.02 -2.18 2.45
C VAL A 25 -5.37 -1.62 2.02
N LEU A 26 -6.46 -2.11 2.62
CA LEU A 26 -7.81 -1.65 2.30
C LEU A 26 -8.01 -0.16 2.53
N ALA A 27 -7.59 0.31 3.69
CA ALA A 27 -7.81 1.69 4.05
C ALA A 27 -6.98 2.63 3.14
N ALA A 28 -5.76 2.23 2.73
CA ALA A 28 -4.96 2.95 1.74
C ALA A 28 -5.59 2.97 0.35
N MET A 29 -6.20 1.86 -0.09
CA MET A 29 -6.93 1.80 -1.37
C MET A 29 -8.15 2.73 -1.37
N TRP A 30 -8.91 2.77 -0.28
CA TRP A 30 -10.15 3.55 -0.21
C TRP A 30 -9.92 5.06 -0.24
N VAL A 31 -8.84 5.53 0.40
CA VAL A 31 -8.46 6.94 0.33
C VAL A 31 -7.60 7.26 -0.90
N GLN A 32 -7.35 6.26 -1.75
CA GLN A 32 -6.63 6.38 -3.02
C GLN A 32 -5.27 7.08 -2.86
N VAL A 33 -4.45 6.63 -1.91
CA VAL A 33 -3.11 7.19 -1.73
C VAL A 33 -2.28 7.03 -3.02
N ASP A 34 -1.45 8.02 -3.34
CA ASP A 34 -0.48 7.88 -4.43
C ASP A 34 0.61 6.85 -4.12
N TYR A 35 0.91 6.67 -2.82
CA TYR A 35 1.99 5.81 -2.34
C TYR A 35 1.74 5.36 -0.89
N LEU A 36 1.85 4.06 -0.62
CA LEU A 36 1.87 3.46 0.72
C LEU A 36 3.32 3.22 1.18
N VAL A 37 3.77 3.97 2.18
CA VAL A 37 5.09 3.79 2.82
C VAL A 37 4.99 2.76 3.94
N THR A 38 5.93 1.81 4.01
CA THR A 38 5.96 0.81 5.09
C THR A 38 7.38 0.39 5.46
N LEU A 39 7.56 -0.01 6.73
CA LEU A 39 8.75 -0.72 7.22
C LEU A 39 8.58 -2.25 7.19
N SER A 40 7.36 -2.75 6.98
CA SER A 40 7.06 -4.18 6.91
C SER A 40 7.40 -4.75 5.53
N ARG A 41 8.69 -4.80 5.22
CA ARG A 41 9.21 -5.22 3.91
C ARG A 41 8.71 -6.61 3.51
N ARG A 42 8.81 -7.57 4.43
CA ARG A 42 8.47 -8.98 4.19
C ARG A 42 7.03 -9.17 3.70
N HIS A 43 6.07 -8.44 4.28
CA HIS A 43 4.65 -8.67 3.97
C HIS A 43 4.15 -7.81 2.82
N PHE A 44 4.74 -6.62 2.61
CA PHE A 44 4.23 -5.63 1.66
C PHE A 44 5.08 -5.43 0.41
N ILE A 45 6.41 -5.55 0.53
CA ILE A 45 7.36 -5.19 -0.52
C ILE A 45 7.94 -6.44 -1.18
N ASP A 46 8.32 -7.44 -0.38
CA ASP A 46 8.96 -8.66 -0.88
C ASP A 46 7.95 -9.57 -1.62
N ASP A 47 6.64 -9.41 -1.39
CA ASP A 47 5.56 -9.95 -2.23
C ASP A 47 5.05 -8.87 -3.21
N PRO A 48 5.53 -8.84 -4.48
CA PRO A 48 5.09 -7.84 -5.46
C PRO A 48 3.61 -7.98 -5.82
N ALA A 49 2.98 -9.13 -5.53
CA ALA A 49 1.57 -9.33 -5.81
C ALA A 49 0.67 -8.48 -4.90
N VAL A 50 1.14 -7.99 -3.75
CA VAL A 50 0.38 -7.05 -2.90
C VAL A 50 0.12 -5.75 -3.65
N ALA A 51 1.17 -5.17 -4.25
CA ALA A 51 1.04 -3.96 -5.08
C ALA A 51 0.14 -4.22 -6.30
N ALA A 52 0.31 -5.36 -6.97
CA ALA A 52 -0.51 -5.72 -8.13
C ALA A 52 -2.00 -5.89 -7.78
N ARG A 53 -2.34 -6.59 -6.69
CA ARG A 53 -3.73 -6.83 -6.26
C ARG A 53 -4.40 -5.57 -5.72
N SER A 54 -3.65 -4.69 -5.05
CA SER A 54 -4.21 -3.46 -4.46
C SER A 54 -4.23 -2.28 -5.41
N GLY A 55 -3.44 -2.31 -6.48
CA GLY A 55 -3.22 -1.15 -7.35
C GLY A 55 -2.40 -0.04 -6.70
N LEU A 56 -1.88 -0.26 -5.48
CA LEU A 56 -1.08 0.71 -4.76
C LEU A 56 0.38 0.69 -5.22
N ARG A 57 1.02 1.85 -5.23
CA ARG A 57 2.48 1.93 -5.18
C ARG A 57 2.92 1.74 -3.73
N ILE A 58 3.76 0.75 -3.46
CA ILE A 58 4.19 0.37 -2.11
C ILE A 58 5.71 0.34 -2.05
N GLY A 59 6.29 0.76 -0.92
CA GLY A 59 7.73 0.87 -0.81
C GLY A 59 8.21 1.52 0.49
N THR A 60 9.50 1.70 0.56
CA THR A 60 10.22 2.35 1.67
C THR A 60 10.12 3.88 1.58
N SER A 61 10.44 4.56 2.67
CA SER A 61 10.53 6.02 2.70
C SER A 61 11.56 6.57 1.71
N GLY A 62 12.69 5.85 1.50
CA GLY A 62 13.71 6.23 0.52
C GLY A 62 13.18 6.22 -0.91
N GLU A 63 12.44 5.17 -1.28
CA GLU A 63 11.82 5.04 -2.61
C GLU A 63 10.76 6.11 -2.85
N VAL A 64 9.94 6.44 -1.84
CA VAL A 64 8.97 7.54 -1.94
C VAL A 64 9.64 8.88 -2.16
N LEU A 65 10.70 9.18 -1.41
CA LEU A 65 11.43 10.44 -1.59
C LEU A 65 12.10 10.52 -2.98
N GLN A 66 12.63 9.40 -3.48
CA GLN A 66 13.17 9.35 -4.84
C GLN A 66 12.07 9.60 -5.89
N TRP A 67 10.92 8.94 -5.75
CA TRP A 67 9.77 9.12 -6.63
C TRP A 67 9.24 10.56 -6.61
N LEU A 68 9.12 11.18 -5.42
CA LEU A 68 8.70 12.57 -5.28
C LEU A 68 9.67 13.54 -5.96
N ARG A 69 10.99 13.34 -5.80
CA ARG A 69 11.99 14.19 -6.49
C ARG A 69 11.84 14.14 -8.01
N ILE A 70 11.61 12.95 -8.57
CA ILE A 70 11.42 12.78 -10.01
C ILE A 70 10.13 13.48 -10.47
N ARG A 71 9.02 13.31 -9.74
CA ARG A 71 7.75 13.98 -10.07
C ARG A 71 7.89 15.50 -10.04
N LEU A 72 8.45 16.05 -8.98
CA LEU A 72 8.60 17.50 -8.82
C LEU A 72 9.61 18.10 -9.82
N ALA A 73 10.63 17.35 -10.22
CA ALA A 73 11.58 17.79 -11.25
C ALA A 73 11.01 17.71 -12.67
N GLY A 74 10.03 16.85 -12.93
CA GLY A 74 9.34 16.71 -14.21
C GLY A 74 8.14 17.64 -14.40
N GLU A 75 7.76 18.40 -13.38
CA GLU A 75 6.70 19.43 -13.42
C GLU A 75 7.27 20.84 -13.73
N GLY A 76 8.42 20.91 -14.41
CA GLY A 76 9.09 22.14 -14.85
C GLY A 76 8.87 22.49 -16.31
#